data_AF-A0A952WRB2-F1
#
_entry.id   AF-A0A952WRB2-F1
#
_cell.length_a   1.000
_cell.length_b   1.000
_cell.length_c   1.000
_cell.angle_alpha   90.00
_cell.angle_beta   90.00
_cell.angle_gamma   90.00
#
_symmetry.space_group_name_H-M   'P 1'
#
loop_
_entity.id
_entity.type
_entity.pdbx_description
1 polymer ?
#
loop_
_entity_poly.entity_id
_entity_poly.type
_entity_poly.pdbx_seq_one_letter_code
_entity_poly.pdbx_strand_id
1 'polypeptide(L)'
;MALPSQTERSSSNSRVLASRSRGAGARKVLLAAAVVILAGGAIALLYVMNRTVAGPAVSGAQPVVGGKAPPLETNDVGSRPPRRGERTETDSAAKTPEDPGHSRSSAADPAGELNRPITPRGVADAPAVAAESSSGSDLPIGESDPSTDSSKPRPIDLSNPAAVSPGAQEGAPDSRPPAPAEAIAPSGSTQEVRAIISRADEAARQGSRVQARQLYSRALMHPAVSKADQDSLRQKLSELNAELVFSPRVTPGDPLAEVYTIKAGDVIARLPRARELLTDWRLIQRINGISDADLSRLKIGQKVKLVRGPFHAVVTKSDYRLDLFAGSPDERESWLYIRSFRVGLGAENGTPVGTFVVRNRQINPPWTNPRTGEKFAADDPKNPIGERWIGWEGVGPSAGLRGFGIHGTIEPSSVGRQESMGCVRMLDEDVALVYEMLTERVSVVQVRP
;
A
#
# COMPACT_ATOMS: atom_id res chain seq x y z
N MET A 1 29.68 20.60 45.97
CA MET A 1 29.10 20.29 47.30
C MET A 1 29.07 18.77 47.47
N ALA A 2 28.70 18.24 48.64
CA ALA A 2 29.08 16.89 49.08
C ALA A 2 28.13 15.74 48.63
N LEU A 3 28.64 14.51 48.73
CA LEU A 3 27.89 13.24 48.77
C LEU A 3 27.26 13.05 50.17
N PRO A 4 26.18 12.25 50.33
CA PRO A 4 26.32 10.81 50.67
C PRO A 4 25.18 9.91 50.10
N SER A 5 25.08 8.58 50.34
CA SER A 5 26.06 7.47 50.34
C SER A 5 25.36 6.10 50.54
N GLN A 6 25.74 5.05 49.76
CA GLN A 6 25.50 3.61 50.04
C GLN A 6 24.01 3.14 50.12
N THR A 7 23.61 1.85 50.12
CA THR A 7 24.32 0.57 50.43
C THR A 7 23.84 -0.61 49.54
N GLU A 8 24.22 -1.86 49.84
CA GLU A 8 24.31 -3.01 48.91
C GLU A 8 23.23 -4.13 49.00
N ARG A 9 23.10 -4.91 47.90
CA ARG A 9 22.89 -6.40 47.79
C ARG A 9 21.64 -7.07 48.42
N SER A 10 21.38 -8.38 48.21
CA SER A 10 21.42 -9.20 46.96
C SER A 10 20.93 -10.65 47.22
N SER A 11 19.97 -11.13 46.40
CA SER A 11 19.77 -12.53 45.97
C SER A 11 19.55 -13.68 47.00
N SER A 12 18.61 -14.59 46.67
CA SER A 12 18.98 -16.00 46.48
C SER A 12 17.91 -16.77 45.67
N ASN A 13 18.33 -17.83 44.97
CA ASN A 13 17.46 -18.77 44.27
C ASN A 13 17.20 -20.01 45.13
N SER A 14 16.06 -20.67 44.94
CA SER A 14 15.91 -22.10 45.25
C SER A 14 16.07 -22.97 44.00
N ARG A 15 16.26 -24.26 44.24
CA ARG A 15 16.56 -25.38 43.32
C ARG A 15 15.71 -26.53 43.90
N VAL A 16 15.21 -27.56 43.21
CA VAL A 16 15.73 -28.43 42.13
C VAL A 16 14.51 -29.17 41.56
N LEU A 17 14.52 -29.59 40.29
CA LEU A 17 14.18 -30.99 39.90
C LEU A 17 14.46 -31.20 38.41
N ALA A 18 15.03 -32.36 38.08
CA ALA A 18 15.31 -32.78 36.71
C ALA A 18 14.55 -34.07 36.41
N SER A 19 14.05 -34.19 35.18
CA SER A 19 13.60 -35.46 34.62
C SER A 19 14.22 -35.67 33.24
N ARG A 20 14.37 -36.94 32.84
CA ARG A 20 14.99 -37.35 31.57
C ARG A 20 13.90 -37.75 30.57
N SER A 21 14.09 -37.46 29.29
CA SER A 21 14.58 -38.45 28.30
C SER A 21 14.17 -38.13 26.84
N ARG A 22 14.98 -38.62 25.88
CA ARG A 22 14.65 -39.06 24.49
C ARG A 22 13.91 -38.07 23.54
N GLY A 23 14.21 -38.00 22.24
CA GLY A 23 15.28 -38.62 21.46
C GLY A 23 14.93 -38.78 19.96
N ALA A 24 15.89 -38.43 19.06
CA ALA A 24 15.87 -38.63 17.60
C ALA A 24 14.84 -37.85 16.74
N GLY A 25 15.16 -37.57 15.47
CA GLY A 25 14.20 -36.98 14.51
C GLY A 25 14.73 -36.35 13.20
N ALA A 26 16.00 -35.93 13.12
CA ALA A 26 16.48 -35.11 11.99
C ALA A 26 17.12 -35.92 10.83
N ARG A 27 16.40 -36.17 9.72
CA ARG A 27 16.98 -36.64 8.42
C ARG A 27 16.05 -36.63 7.16
N LYS A 28 15.23 -35.60 6.90
CA LYS A 28 14.38 -35.52 5.67
C LYS A 28 14.16 -34.11 5.06
N VAL A 29 15.22 -33.33 4.73
CA VAL A 29 15.05 -31.98 4.12
C VAL A 29 16.11 -31.64 3.04
N LEU A 30 16.40 -32.54 2.09
CA LEU A 30 17.48 -32.31 1.10
C LEU A 30 17.18 -32.72 -0.37
N LEU A 31 15.92 -33.02 -0.72
CA LEU A 31 15.52 -33.31 -2.10
C LEU A 31 14.55 -32.27 -2.73
N ALA A 32 14.02 -31.33 -1.93
CA ALA A 32 12.99 -30.39 -2.40
C ALA A 32 13.51 -29.20 -3.23
N ALA A 33 14.82 -28.89 -3.14
CA ALA A 33 15.37 -27.66 -3.72
C ALA A 33 15.49 -27.69 -5.26
N ALA A 34 15.72 -28.86 -5.87
CA ALA A 34 16.02 -28.97 -7.29
C ALA A 34 14.80 -28.73 -8.21
N VAL A 35 13.59 -29.05 -7.76
CA VAL A 35 12.37 -29.01 -8.58
C VAL A 35 11.88 -27.58 -8.84
N VAL A 36 12.14 -26.65 -7.91
CA VAL A 36 11.61 -25.28 -7.96
C VAL A 36 12.25 -24.45 -9.09
N ILE A 37 13.52 -24.69 -9.41
CA ILE A 37 14.27 -23.91 -10.41
C ILE A 37 13.77 -24.18 -11.83
N LEU A 38 13.44 -25.44 -12.15
CA LEU A 38 12.93 -25.83 -13.48
C LEU A 38 11.51 -25.29 -13.74
N ALA A 39 10.67 -25.20 -12.71
CA ALA A 39 9.31 -24.67 -12.84
C ALA A 39 9.29 -23.17 -13.21
N GLY A 40 10.19 -22.36 -12.63
CA GLY A 40 10.26 -20.93 -12.90
C GLY A 40 10.62 -20.60 -14.36
N GLY A 41 11.60 -21.32 -14.94
CA GLY A 41 12.02 -21.11 -16.32
C GLY A 41 10.95 -21.43 -17.35
N ALA A 42 10.16 -22.49 -17.13
CA ALA A 42 9.09 -22.89 -18.04
C ALA A 42 7.96 -21.84 -18.13
N ILE A 43 7.61 -21.21 -17.01
CA ILE A 43 6.56 -20.18 -16.95
C ILE A 43 6.96 -18.92 -17.74
N ALA A 44 8.20 -18.46 -17.60
CA ALA A 44 8.71 -17.32 -18.34
C ALA A 44 8.71 -17.57 -19.87
N LEU A 45 9.11 -18.77 -20.31
CA LEU A 45 9.15 -19.13 -21.73
C LEU A 45 7.74 -19.19 -22.34
N LEU A 46 6.77 -19.79 -21.63
CA LEU A 46 5.37 -19.85 -22.08
C LEU A 46 4.74 -18.45 -22.21
N TYR A 47 5.05 -17.53 -21.30
CA TYR A 47 4.53 -16.15 -21.35
C TYR A 47 5.03 -15.38 -22.59
N VAL A 48 6.29 -15.58 -22.98
CA VAL A 48 6.84 -14.97 -24.21
C VAL A 48 6.24 -15.60 -25.47
N MET A 49 6.21 -16.94 -25.55
CA MET A 49 5.72 -17.64 -26.75
C MET A 49 4.23 -17.40 -27.03
N ASN A 50 3.40 -17.20 -26.00
CA ASN A 50 1.97 -16.94 -26.20
C ASN A 50 1.67 -15.51 -26.68
N ARG A 51 2.66 -14.59 -26.66
CA ARG A 51 2.50 -13.20 -27.13
C ARG A 51 2.85 -13.01 -28.61
N THR A 52 3.55 -13.96 -29.23
CA THR A 52 4.00 -13.85 -30.63
C THR A 52 3.04 -14.42 -31.68
N VAL A 53 1.91 -15.01 -31.27
CA VAL A 53 0.97 -15.71 -32.18
C VAL A 53 -0.37 -14.97 -32.37
N ALA A 54 -0.74 -14.05 -31.46
CA ALA A 54 -2.04 -13.40 -31.43
C ALA A 54 -2.08 -12.06 -32.21
N GLY A 55 -2.02 -12.14 -33.55
CA GLY A 55 -2.40 -11.01 -34.42
C GLY A 55 -3.94 -10.85 -34.54
N PRO A 56 -4.48 -9.64 -34.70
CA PRO A 56 -5.93 -9.42 -34.77
C PRO A 56 -6.50 -9.86 -36.12
N ALA A 57 -7.33 -10.90 -36.12
CA ALA A 57 -8.09 -11.34 -37.29
C ALA A 57 -9.33 -10.46 -37.49
N VAL A 58 -9.38 -9.71 -38.59
CA VAL A 58 -10.60 -9.00 -39.03
C VAL A 58 -11.51 -10.00 -39.74
N SER A 59 -12.75 -10.13 -39.29
CA SER A 59 -13.78 -10.95 -39.93
C SER A 59 -15.11 -10.21 -39.95
N GLY A 60 -15.68 -10.03 -41.14
CA GLY A 60 -16.88 -9.22 -41.35
C GLY A 60 -17.35 -9.28 -42.80
N ALA A 61 -17.94 -10.41 -43.20
CA ALA A 61 -18.59 -10.57 -44.50
C ALA A 61 -19.88 -11.40 -44.35
N GLN A 62 -20.95 -10.95 -45.00
CA GLN A 62 -22.22 -11.65 -45.19
C GLN A 62 -22.50 -11.70 -46.71
N PRO A 63 -23.08 -12.79 -47.27
CA PRO A 63 -23.09 -13.02 -48.72
C PRO A 63 -24.43 -12.68 -49.41
N VAL A 64 -24.38 -12.04 -50.58
CA VAL A 64 -25.51 -12.00 -51.54
C VAL A 64 -25.00 -12.16 -52.98
N VAL A 65 -25.85 -12.75 -53.83
CA VAL A 65 -25.56 -13.35 -55.15
C VAL A 65 -25.54 -12.34 -56.31
N GLY A 66 -24.51 -12.47 -57.18
CA GLY A 66 -24.62 -12.51 -58.65
C GLY A 66 -24.88 -11.24 -59.48
N GLY A 67 -24.02 -10.99 -60.47
CA GLY A 67 -24.24 -9.99 -61.53
C GLY A 67 -23.13 -10.00 -62.60
N LYS A 68 -23.45 -9.71 -63.86
CA LYS A 68 -22.50 -9.63 -64.99
C LYS A 68 -21.86 -8.23 -65.13
N ALA A 69 -20.62 -8.18 -65.60
CA ALA A 69 -19.96 -7.03 -66.25
C ALA A 69 -20.31 -6.98 -67.77
N PRO A 70 -19.75 -6.11 -68.66
CA PRO A 70 -18.67 -5.10 -68.55
C PRO A 70 -19.07 -3.77 -69.28
N PRO A 71 -18.22 -2.98 -70.03
CA PRO A 71 -16.74 -2.80 -70.09
C PRO A 71 -16.25 -1.31 -70.10
N LEU A 72 -14.93 -1.11 -70.34
CA LEU A 72 -14.20 0.15 -70.69
C LEU A 72 -14.01 1.17 -69.54
N GLU A 73 -12.87 1.86 -69.35
CA GLU A 73 -11.48 1.81 -69.88
C GLU A 73 -10.55 2.53 -68.83
N THR A 74 -9.25 2.81 -68.95
CA THR A 74 -8.24 2.85 -70.05
C THR A 74 -6.83 2.43 -69.52
N ASN A 75 -5.76 2.62 -70.32
CA ASN A 75 -4.34 2.43 -69.97
C ASN A 75 -3.75 3.69 -69.24
N ASP A 76 -2.47 3.83 -68.82
CA ASP A 76 -1.23 3.12 -69.22
C ASP A 76 -0.04 3.26 -68.22
N VAL A 77 1.03 2.47 -68.44
CA VAL A 77 2.48 2.62 -68.07
C VAL A 77 2.90 3.18 -66.68
N GLY A 78 3.87 2.59 -65.94
CA GLY A 78 4.66 1.37 -66.18
C GLY A 78 5.97 1.26 -65.36
N SER A 79 6.77 0.22 -65.66
CA SER A 79 8.22 0.06 -65.41
C SER A 79 8.80 -0.13 -63.98
N ARG A 80 9.08 -1.42 -63.69
CA ARG A 80 10.12 -2.02 -62.80
C ARG A 80 11.53 -1.91 -63.48
N PRO A 81 12.67 -2.56 -63.07
CA PRO A 81 13.11 -3.32 -61.88
C PRO A 81 14.53 -2.82 -61.38
N PRO A 82 15.55 -3.61 -60.91
CA PRO A 82 15.69 -4.97 -60.35
C PRO A 82 16.46 -5.06 -58.99
N ARG A 83 17.09 -6.22 -58.68
CA ARG A 83 17.78 -6.59 -57.42
C ARG A 83 19.23 -7.11 -57.66
N ARG A 84 20.03 -7.20 -56.56
CA ARG A 84 20.91 -8.34 -56.14
C ARG A 84 22.45 -8.25 -56.34
N GLY A 85 23.19 -8.64 -55.28
CA GLY A 85 24.66 -8.86 -55.12
C GLY A 85 24.99 -8.67 -53.62
N GLU A 86 25.74 -9.46 -52.83
CA GLU A 86 26.96 -10.30 -52.98
C GLU A 86 28.25 -9.49 -53.24
N ARG A 87 29.40 -9.67 -52.53
CA ARG A 87 29.78 -10.42 -51.30
C ARG A 87 31.19 -9.93 -50.79
N THR A 88 31.81 -10.64 -49.83
CA THR A 88 33.26 -10.75 -49.46
C THR A 88 33.94 -9.67 -48.59
N GLU A 89 35.02 -10.09 -47.90
CA GLU A 89 35.73 -9.41 -46.79
C GLU A 89 37.02 -8.63 -47.18
N THR A 90 37.68 -7.98 -46.20
CA THR A 90 39.16 -7.90 -46.08
C THR A 90 39.60 -7.43 -44.67
N ASP A 91 40.84 -7.78 -44.29
CA ASP A 91 41.47 -7.55 -42.96
C ASP A 91 42.05 -6.15 -42.74
N SER A 92 42.29 -5.79 -41.46
CA SER A 92 43.62 -5.34 -40.98
C SER A 92 43.79 -5.25 -39.45
N ALA A 93 45.00 -5.60 -39.01
CA ALA A 93 45.54 -5.57 -37.63
C ALA A 93 46.31 -4.24 -37.35
N ALA A 94 46.91 -3.92 -36.20
CA ALA A 94 46.73 -4.17 -34.75
C ALA A 94 47.81 -3.36 -33.97
N LYS A 95 47.66 -3.10 -32.66
CA LYS A 95 48.81 -2.93 -31.72
C LYS A 95 48.47 -2.88 -30.21
N THR A 96 49.41 -3.41 -29.44
CA THR A 96 49.68 -3.29 -27.97
C THR A 96 51.21 -3.00 -27.85
N PRO A 97 51.89 -2.91 -26.68
CA PRO A 97 51.51 -3.12 -25.25
C PRO A 97 51.32 -1.76 -24.48
N GLU A 98 51.60 -1.47 -23.19
CA GLU A 98 52.44 -2.02 -22.08
C GLU A 98 51.85 -1.75 -20.67
N ASP A 99 52.40 -2.44 -19.66
CA ASP A 99 52.23 -2.31 -18.19
C ASP A 99 53.58 -2.67 -17.55
N PRO A 100 54.05 -1.99 -16.46
CA PRO A 100 54.03 -2.70 -15.17
C PRO A 100 53.91 -1.83 -13.88
N GLY A 101 53.27 -2.39 -12.85
CA GLY A 101 53.97 -2.53 -11.56
C GLY A 101 53.28 -2.14 -10.23
N HIS A 102 52.89 -3.18 -9.46
CA HIS A 102 53.16 -3.37 -8.02
C HIS A 102 52.54 -2.42 -6.94
N SER A 103 52.25 -2.85 -5.70
CA SER A 103 52.42 -4.18 -5.07
C SER A 103 51.44 -4.50 -3.93
N ARG A 104 51.50 -5.76 -3.47
CA ARG A 104 50.64 -6.41 -2.46
C ARG A 104 51.12 -6.19 -1.01
N SER A 105 50.26 -6.49 -0.02
CA SER A 105 50.64 -7.10 1.27
C SER A 105 49.45 -7.85 1.90
N SER A 106 49.69 -8.73 2.89
CA SER A 106 48.66 -9.62 3.47
C SER A 106 48.99 -10.19 4.87
N ALA A 107 47.92 -10.46 5.64
CA ALA A 107 47.79 -11.48 6.71
C ALA A 107 48.56 -11.32 8.04
N ALA A 108 47.83 -11.58 9.15
CA ALA A 108 48.27 -12.39 10.31
C ALA A 108 47.09 -12.69 11.26
N ASP A 109 46.97 -13.95 11.70
CA ASP A 109 46.27 -14.39 12.93
C ASP A 109 47.36 -14.72 13.99
N PRO A 110 47.05 -14.72 15.31
CA PRO A 110 46.95 -16.03 15.98
C PRO A 110 45.92 -16.12 17.13
N ALA A 111 45.67 -17.34 17.60
CA ALA A 111 44.66 -17.68 18.62
C ALA A 111 45.17 -17.64 20.08
N GLY A 112 44.22 -17.70 21.03
CA GLY A 112 44.46 -17.87 22.48
C GLY A 112 43.27 -18.50 23.19
N GLU A 113 43.52 -19.22 24.30
CA GLU A 113 42.61 -20.15 24.97
C GLU A 113 42.57 -19.90 26.50
N LEU A 114 41.46 -20.22 27.21
CA LEU A 114 41.39 -20.84 28.56
C LEU A 114 40.00 -20.70 29.25
N ASN A 115 39.84 -21.26 30.46
CA ASN A 115 38.61 -21.96 30.85
C ASN A 115 38.34 -21.99 32.40
N ARG A 116 37.08 -21.73 32.83
CA ARG A 116 36.43 -22.11 34.13
C ARG A 116 36.76 -21.28 35.44
N PRO A 117 36.33 -21.64 36.69
CA PRO A 117 35.36 -20.77 37.45
C PRO A 117 35.48 -20.66 39.02
N ILE A 118 35.02 -19.56 39.67
CA ILE A 118 34.93 -19.48 41.17
C ILE A 118 33.66 -18.75 41.69
N THR A 119 33.09 -19.25 42.80
CA THR A 119 32.04 -18.67 43.70
C THR A 119 32.32 -19.20 45.15
N PRO A 120 31.48 -19.10 46.23
CA PRO A 120 30.29 -18.27 46.55
C PRO A 120 30.26 -17.64 48.00
N ARG A 121 29.21 -16.85 48.35
CA ARG A 121 28.56 -16.57 49.67
C ARG A 121 27.65 -15.31 49.52
N GLY A 122 26.53 -15.04 50.21
CA GLY A 122 25.81 -15.68 51.35
C GLY A 122 25.52 -14.63 52.46
N VAL A 123 24.42 -14.58 53.24
CA VAL A 123 23.15 -15.37 53.39
C VAL A 123 22.09 -14.47 54.15
N ALA A 124 20.80 -14.88 54.25
CA ALA A 124 19.74 -14.43 55.21
C ALA A 124 19.05 -13.05 54.98
N ASP A 125 17.80 -12.77 55.41
CA ASP A 125 16.64 -13.62 55.80
C ASP A 125 15.31 -12.82 55.76
N ALA A 126 14.14 -13.49 55.79
CA ALA A 126 12.81 -12.87 55.99
C ALA A 126 11.73 -13.86 56.51
N PRO A 127 10.81 -13.44 57.41
CA PRO A 127 9.60 -14.19 57.79
C PRO A 127 8.31 -13.63 57.14
N ALA A 128 7.17 -14.34 57.27
CA ALA A 128 5.91 -14.05 56.57
C ALA A 128 4.64 -14.14 57.46
N VAL A 129 3.56 -13.47 57.04
CA VAL A 129 2.13 -13.61 57.39
C VAL A 129 1.33 -12.70 56.43
N ALA A 130 0.03 -12.80 56.16
CA ALA A 130 -0.97 -13.89 56.22
C ALA A 130 -2.16 -13.44 55.32
N ALA A 131 -3.22 -14.24 55.18
CA ALA A 131 -4.44 -13.87 54.41
C ALA A 131 -5.62 -13.56 55.33
N GLU A 132 -6.59 -12.73 54.89
CA GLU A 132 -8.03 -12.94 55.11
C GLU A 132 -8.94 -12.02 54.24
N SER A 133 -10.24 -11.87 54.56
CA SER A 133 -11.33 -11.52 53.62
C SER A 133 -12.40 -10.54 54.18
N SER A 134 -13.60 -10.46 53.56
CA SER A 134 -14.74 -9.52 53.78
C SER A 134 -14.50 -8.09 53.20
N SER A 135 -15.48 -7.29 52.69
CA SER A 135 -16.93 -7.04 52.94
C SER A 135 -17.20 -6.27 54.25
N GLY A 136 -17.98 -5.18 54.31
CA GLY A 136 -18.75 -4.43 53.28
C GLY A 136 -19.50 -3.19 53.85
N SER A 137 -20.40 -2.57 53.06
CA SER A 137 -21.47 -1.58 53.42
C SER A 137 -21.17 -0.20 54.08
N ASP A 138 -21.52 0.86 53.34
CA ASP A 138 -22.46 1.97 53.66
C ASP A 138 -22.29 3.05 54.77
N LEU A 139 -22.33 4.32 54.30
CA LEU A 139 -23.08 5.50 54.85
C LEU A 139 -22.57 6.18 56.17
N PRO A 140 -22.97 7.44 56.53
CA PRO A 140 -24.23 8.15 56.22
C PRO A 140 -24.13 9.62 55.71
N ILE A 141 -25.23 10.37 55.90
CA ILE A 141 -25.68 11.59 55.18
C ILE A 141 -25.56 12.85 56.08
N GLY A 142 -25.47 14.04 55.46
CA GLY A 142 -25.75 15.34 56.10
C GLY A 142 -26.32 16.35 55.10
N GLU A 143 -27.39 17.05 55.46
CA GLU A 143 -28.16 17.96 54.58
C GLU A 143 -27.85 19.46 54.81
N SER A 144 -27.87 20.26 53.74
CA SER A 144 -28.43 21.63 53.76
C SER A 144 -28.63 22.19 52.35
N ASP A 145 -29.89 22.47 51.99
CA ASP A 145 -30.36 23.14 50.77
C ASP A 145 -30.85 24.58 51.16
N PRO A 146 -31.39 25.46 50.28
CA PRO A 146 -31.38 25.50 48.82
C PRO A 146 -31.02 26.89 48.20
N SER A 147 -30.79 26.95 46.88
CA SER A 147 -31.19 28.11 46.07
C SER A 147 -31.47 27.71 44.60
N THR A 148 -32.35 28.46 43.93
CA THR A 148 -33.05 28.02 42.70
C THR A 148 -32.52 28.61 41.40
N ASP A 149 -32.48 27.82 40.33
CA ASP A 149 -32.92 28.26 38.99
C ASP A 149 -33.49 27.07 38.18
N SER A 150 -34.21 27.34 37.08
CA SER A 150 -34.98 26.34 36.33
C SER A 150 -34.94 26.53 34.82
N SER A 151 -34.43 25.54 34.08
CA SER A 151 -34.71 25.40 32.64
C SER A 151 -34.59 23.95 32.14
N LYS A 152 -35.67 23.44 31.51
CA LYS A 152 -35.69 22.18 30.75
C LYS A 152 -36.74 22.28 29.63
N PRO A 153 -36.42 21.89 28.38
CA PRO A 153 -37.26 22.21 27.22
C PRO A 153 -38.50 21.31 27.07
N ARG A 154 -39.45 21.75 26.21
CA ARG A 154 -40.59 20.98 25.70
C ARG A 154 -40.55 20.87 24.16
N PRO A 155 -41.29 19.92 23.54
CA PRO A 155 -41.17 19.60 22.12
C PRO A 155 -41.93 20.56 21.19
N ILE A 156 -41.61 20.50 19.89
CA ILE A 156 -42.32 21.18 18.80
C ILE A 156 -42.97 20.12 17.90
N ASP A 157 -44.19 20.39 17.45
CA ASP A 157 -45.02 19.52 16.61
C ASP A 157 -45.05 20.00 15.13
N LEU A 158 -45.44 19.14 14.20
CA LEU A 158 -45.35 19.35 12.74
C LEU A 158 -46.72 19.25 12.06
N SER A 159 -47.36 20.39 11.75
CA SER A 159 -48.61 20.44 10.97
C SER A 159 -48.83 21.77 10.22
N ASN A 160 -48.40 21.79 8.94
CA ASN A 160 -49.09 22.22 7.70
C ASN A 160 -50.30 23.22 7.74
N PRO A 161 -50.63 23.94 6.63
CA PRO A 161 -49.89 25.04 6.00
C PRO A 161 -50.76 26.28 5.59
N ALA A 162 -50.14 27.21 4.85
CA ALA A 162 -50.71 28.10 3.81
C ALA A 162 -51.15 29.56 4.11
N ALA A 163 -50.51 30.47 3.35
CA ALA A 163 -51.02 31.67 2.67
C ALA A 163 -51.65 32.85 3.43
N VAL A 164 -50.90 33.97 3.50
CA VAL A 164 -51.37 35.30 3.03
C VAL A 164 -50.21 36.07 2.36
N SER A 165 -50.51 36.90 1.38
CA SER A 165 -49.62 37.88 0.69
C SER A 165 -50.50 38.92 -0.03
N PRO A 166 -49.96 40.05 -0.58
CA PRO A 166 -48.59 40.57 -0.51
C PRO A 166 -48.50 42.01 0.06
N GLY A 167 -47.28 42.53 0.16
CA GLY A 167 -47.00 43.97 0.22
C GLY A 167 -45.79 44.28 -0.67
N ALA A 168 -45.89 45.26 -1.56
CA ALA A 168 -44.90 45.50 -2.61
C ALA A 168 -44.13 46.82 -2.41
N GLN A 169 -42.84 46.80 -2.72
CA GLN A 169 -42.07 48.00 -3.04
C GLN A 169 -40.94 47.63 -4.02
N GLU A 170 -40.73 48.47 -5.03
CA GLU A 170 -39.84 48.17 -6.16
C GLU A 170 -38.37 48.54 -5.87
N GLY A 171 -37.46 47.71 -6.37
CA GLY A 171 -36.02 47.99 -6.44
C GLY A 171 -35.50 47.57 -7.81
N ALA A 172 -34.70 48.43 -8.46
CA ALA A 172 -34.26 48.24 -9.83
C ALA A 172 -33.25 47.09 -9.99
N PRO A 173 -33.19 46.42 -11.16
CA PRO A 173 -32.28 45.31 -11.41
C PRO A 173 -30.83 45.80 -11.57
N ASP A 174 -29.98 45.48 -10.60
CA ASP A 174 -28.55 45.82 -10.63
C ASP A 174 -27.80 44.92 -11.62
N SER A 175 -27.66 45.39 -12.87
CA SER A 175 -27.15 44.63 -14.03
C SER A 175 -25.62 44.49 -14.04
N ARG A 176 -25.06 44.08 -12.90
CA ARG A 176 -23.63 43.80 -12.75
C ARG A 176 -23.23 42.61 -13.65
N PRO A 177 -22.26 42.77 -14.57
CA PRO A 177 -21.75 41.65 -15.36
C PRO A 177 -21.23 40.53 -14.45
N PRO A 178 -21.34 39.25 -14.84
CA PRO A 178 -20.69 38.18 -14.10
C PRO A 178 -19.20 38.48 -14.01
N ALA A 179 -18.63 38.33 -12.80
CA ALA A 179 -17.20 38.53 -12.61
C ALA A 179 -16.43 37.59 -13.56
N PRO A 180 -15.31 38.05 -14.16
CA PRO A 180 -14.46 37.17 -14.96
C PRO A 180 -14.13 35.91 -14.15
N ALA A 181 -14.28 34.74 -14.77
CA ALA A 181 -13.96 33.47 -14.13
C ALA A 181 -12.54 33.54 -13.55
N GLU A 182 -12.36 33.08 -12.31
CA GLU A 182 -11.11 33.22 -11.56
C GLU A 182 -9.92 32.83 -12.43
N ALA A 183 -8.99 33.77 -12.61
CA ALA A 183 -7.83 33.55 -13.45
C ALA A 183 -6.98 32.43 -12.83
N ILE A 184 -7.14 31.22 -13.39
CA ILE A 184 -6.54 29.98 -12.90
C ILE A 184 -5.06 30.25 -12.61
N ALA A 185 -4.65 30.07 -11.35
CA ALA A 185 -3.29 30.32 -10.92
C ALA A 185 -2.31 29.63 -11.89
N PRO A 186 -1.33 30.35 -12.46
CA PRO A 186 -0.61 29.88 -13.63
C PRO A 186 0.13 28.58 -13.31
N SER A 187 -0.38 27.46 -13.84
CA SER A 187 0.13 26.10 -13.59
C SER A 187 1.64 26.09 -13.80
N GLY A 188 2.40 25.90 -12.71
CA GLY A 188 3.86 25.87 -12.76
C GLY A 188 4.43 24.70 -13.57
N SER A 189 3.59 23.73 -13.93
CA SER A 189 3.95 22.61 -14.80
C SER A 189 4.29 23.05 -16.23
N THR A 190 5.11 22.28 -16.93
CA THR A 190 5.46 22.57 -18.34
C THR A 190 4.27 22.46 -19.29
N GLN A 191 4.42 23.00 -20.50
CA GLN A 191 3.40 22.91 -21.55
C GLN A 191 3.03 21.46 -21.91
N GLU A 192 3.99 20.53 -21.89
CA GLU A 192 3.69 19.10 -22.09
C GLU A 192 2.75 18.57 -21.01
N VAL A 193 3.06 18.82 -19.73
CA VAL A 193 2.22 18.38 -18.62
C VAL A 193 0.82 18.98 -18.72
N ARG A 194 0.72 20.30 -18.97
CA ARG A 194 -0.58 20.96 -19.22
C ARG A 194 -1.35 20.32 -20.37
N ALA A 195 -0.67 19.89 -21.45
CA ALA A 195 -1.29 19.18 -22.57
C ALA A 195 -1.66 17.71 -22.25
N ILE A 196 -1.05 17.07 -21.24
CA ILE A 196 -1.50 15.78 -20.72
C ILE A 196 -2.75 15.99 -19.83
N ILE A 197 -2.71 16.96 -18.91
CA ILE A 197 -3.83 17.31 -18.02
C ILE A 197 -5.08 17.69 -18.83
N SER A 198 -4.95 18.57 -19.83
CA SER A 198 -6.07 18.99 -20.69
C SER A 198 -6.73 17.83 -21.43
N ARG A 199 -5.96 16.83 -21.89
CA ARG A 199 -6.51 15.61 -22.50
C ARG A 199 -7.17 14.68 -21.48
N ALA A 200 -6.68 14.66 -20.25
CA ALA A 200 -7.30 13.92 -19.16
C ALA A 200 -8.63 14.54 -18.72
N ASP A 201 -8.69 15.87 -18.64
CA ASP A 201 -9.92 16.64 -18.41
C ASP A 201 -10.95 16.40 -19.52
N GLU A 202 -10.53 16.35 -20.79
CA GLU A 202 -11.42 16.00 -21.90
C GLU A 202 -11.94 14.56 -21.78
N ALA A 203 -11.06 13.59 -21.52
CA ALA A 203 -11.47 12.19 -21.30
C ALA A 203 -12.43 12.06 -20.10
N ALA A 204 -12.25 12.86 -19.04
CA ALA A 204 -13.16 12.89 -17.90
C ALA A 204 -14.54 13.45 -18.29
N ARG A 205 -14.59 14.57 -19.03
CA ARG A 205 -15.85 15.17 -19.53
C ARG A 205 -16.62 14.24 -20.46
N GLN A 206 -15.92 13.48 -21.30
CA GLN A 206 -16.51 12.46 -22.18
C GLN A 206 -16.96 11.18 -21.44
N GLY A 207 -16.70 11.07 -20.13
CA GLY A 207 -17.02 9.89 -19.33
C GLY A 207 -16.02 8.74 -19.45
N SER A 208 -14.94 8.89 -20.22
CA SER A 208 -13.83 7.96 -20.46
C SER A 208 -12.89 7.83 -19.25
N ARG A 209 -13.47 7.54 -18.08
CA ARG A 209 -12.84 7.50 -16.74
C ARG A 209 -11.51 6.74 -16.68
N VAL A 210 -11.40 5.58 -17.33
CA VAL A 210 -10.18 4.75 -17.34
C VAL A 210 -9.03 5.49 -18.04
N GLN A 211 -9.31 6.13 -19.18
CA GLN A 211 -8.36 6.94 -19.93
C GLN A 211 -7.98 8.22 -19.16
N ALA A 212 -8.96 8.87 -18.51
CA ALA A 212 -8.69 10.00 -17.63
C ALA A 212 -7.75 9.62 -16.47
N ARG A 213 -7.99 8.48 -15.79
CA ARG A 213 -7.09 7.97 -14.73
C ARG A 213 -5.67 7.71 -15.26
N GLN A 214 -5.54 7.10 -16.43
CA GLN A 214 -4.23 6.86 -17.07
C GLN A 214 -3.48 8.18 -17.34
N LEU A 215 -4.15 9.16 -17.96
CA LEU A 215 -3.53 10.43 -18.32
C LEU A 215 -3.21 11.31 -17.09
N TYR A 216 -4.10 11.39 -16.10
CA TYR A 216 -3.81 12.08 -14.85
C TYR A 216 -2.69 11.39 -14.05
N SER A 217 -2.61 10.05 -14.04
CA SER A 217 -1.50 9.33 -13.38
C SER A 217 -0.16 9.65 -14.05
N ARG A 218 -0.11 9.63 -15.38
CA ARG A 218 1.08 10.06 -16.14
C ARG A 218 1.46 11.51 -15.84
N ALA A 219 0.50 12.41 -15.72
CA ALA A 219 0.77 13.81 -15.36
C ALA A 219 1.31 13.95 -13.93
N LEU A 220 0.74 13.23 -12.95
CA LEU A 220 1.14 13.26 -11.55
C LEU A 220 2.54 12.70 -11.31
N MET A 221 2.97 11.73 -12.13
CA MET A 221 4.32 11.14 -12.06
C MET A 221 5.35 11.84 -12.94
N HIS A 222 4.96 12.83 -13.76
CA HIS A 222 5.87 13.52 -14.66
C HIS A 222 6.85 14.40 -13.86
N PRO A 223 8.19 14.36 -14.11
CA PRO A 223 9.17 15.09 -13.30
C PRO A 223 9.01 16.61 -13.33
N ALA A 224 8.28 17.16 -14.31
CA ALA A 224 8.03 18.59 -14.50
C ALA A 224 6.61 19.05 -14.09
N VAL A 225 5.97 18.35 -13.15
CA VAL A 225 4.65 18.72 -12.58
C VAL A 225 4.79 19.59 -11.32
N SER A 226 4.09 20.71 -11.25
CA SER A 226 4.13 21.61 -10.09
C SER A 226 3.37 21.07 -8.90
N LYS A 227 3.73 21.52 -7.69
CA LYS A 227 3.08 21.09 -6.44
C LYS A 227 1.56 21.38 -6.44
N ALA A 228 1.12 22.53 -6.95
CA ALA A 228 -0.30 22.87 -7.07
C ALA A 228 -1.04 21.90 -8.03
N ASP A 229 -0.42 21.59 -9.16
CA ASP A 229 -0.97 20.64 -10.13
C ASP A 229 -1.02 19.21 -9.56
N GLN A 230 0.00 18.78 -8.81
CA GLN A 230 0.01 17.46 -8.15
C GLN A 230 -1.18 17.26 -7.20
N ASP A 231 -1.47 18.24 -6.35
CA ASP A 231 -2.53 18.07 -5.35
C ASP A 231 -3.94 18.17 -5.98
N SER A 232 -4.11 18.98 -7.03
CA SER A 232 -5.31 18.94 -7.89
C SER A 232 -5.47 17.59 -8.61
N LEU A 233 -4.38 17.03 -9.15
CA LEU A 233 -4.37 15.72 -9.80
C LEU A 233 -4.71 14.60 -8.81
N ARG A 234 -4.14 14.61 -7.60
CA ARG A 234 -4.48 13.66 -6.52
C ARG A 234 -5.96 13.70 -6.19
N GLN A 235 -6.59 14.88 -6.16
CA GLN A 235 -8.04 15.00 -5.95
C GLN A 235 -8.82 14.33 -7.10
N LYS A 236 -8.64 14.80 -8.35
CA LYS A 236 -9.34 14.27 -9.55
C LYS A 236 -9.18 12.75 -9.70
N LEU A 237 -7.98 12.23 -9.41
CA LEU A 237 -7.70 10.80 -9.41
C LEU A 237 -8.40 10.04 -8.28
N SER A 238 -8.50 10.62 -7.09
CA SER A 238 -9.18 9.98 -5.95
C SER A 238 -10.69 9.93 -6.16
N GLU A 239 -11.27 10.96 -6.78
CA GLU A 239 -12.67 10.98 -7.23
C GLU A 239 -12.94 9.88 -8.28
N LEU A 240 -12.08 9.76 -9.30
CA LEU A 240 -12.17 8.68 -10.29
C LEU A 240 -12.04 7.29 -9.65
N ASN A 241 -11.08 7.10 -8.73
CA ASN A 241 -10.85 5.81 -8.08
C ASN A 241 -11.89 5.43 -7.02
N ALA A 242 -12.64 6.39 -6.47
CA ALA A 242 -13.81 6.10 -5.65
C ALA A 242 -14.85 5.27 -6.45
N GLU A 243 -15.05 5.58 -7.74
CA GLU A 243 -15.87 4.76 -8.64
C GLU A 243 -15.09 3.53 -9.17
N LEU A 244 -13.97 3.77 -9.86
CA LEU A 244 -13.23 2.75 -10.62
C LEU A 244 -12.63 1.64 -9.76
N VAL A 245 -12.18 1.94 -8.54
CA VAL A 245 -11.56 0.97 -7.63
C VAL A 245 -12.50 0.66 -6.48
N PHE A 246 -12.90 1.66 -5.69
CA PHE A 246 -13.49 1.46 -4.37
C PHE A 246 -15.03 1.27 -4.35
N SER A 247 -15.72 1.33 -5.48
CA SER A 247 -17.14 0.96 -5.59
C SER A 247 -17.34 -0.46 -6.17
N PRO A 248 -18.49 -1.12 -5.98
CA PRO A 248 -18.81 -2.40 -6.62
C PRO A 248 -18.88 -2.36 -8.16
N ARG A 249 -18.88 -1.17 -8.78
CA ARG A 249 -19.02 -1.01 -10.23
C ARG A 249 -17.73 -1.42 -10.95
N VAL A 250 -17.86 -2.12 -12.07
CA VAL A 250 -16.75 -2.44 -12.97
C VAL A 250 -16.96 -1.71 -14.29
N THR A 251 -16.02 -0.84 -14.63
CA THR A 251 -16.03 -0.10 -15.90
C THR A 251 -15.42 -0.97 -17.00
N PRO A 252 -16.07 -1.14 -18.17
CA PRO A 252 -15.50 -1.88 -19.28
C PRO A 252 -14.13 -1.35 -19.68
N GLY A 253 -13.16 -2.25 -19.86
CA GLY A 253 -11.79 -1.89 -20.23
C GLY A 253 -10.89 -1.40 -19.09
N ASP A 254 -11.35 -1.37 -17.82
CA ASP A 254 -10.44 -1.12 -16.69
C ASP A 254 -9.52 -2.34 -16.45
N PRO A 255 -8.19 -2.21 -16.60
CA PRO A 255 -7.26 -3.33 -16.39
C PRO A 255 -7.17 -3.80 -14.93
N LEU A 256 -7.66 -3.01 -13.96
CA LEU A 256 -7.58 -3.32 -12.54
C LEU A 256 -8.81 -4.06 -12.00
N ALA A 257 -9.89 -4.21 -12.77
CA ALA A 257 -11.17 -4.71 -12.23
C ALA A 257 -11.88 -5.73 -13.15
N GLU A 258 -12.28 -6.87 -12.59
CA GLU A 258 -13.13 -7.86 -13.27
C GLU A 258 -14.44 -8.12 -12.50
N VAL A 259 -15.52 -8.43 -13.23
CA VAL A 259 -16.74 -9.00 -12.63
C VAL A 259 -16.56 -10.51 -12.52
N TYR A 260 -16.53 -11.01 -11.30
CA TYR A 260 -16.57 -12.43 -11.01
C TYR A 260 -17.99 -12.87 -10.66
N THR A 261 -18.34 -14.12 -10.97
CA THR A 261 -19.62 -14.74 -10.61
C THR A 261 -19.36 -15.90 -9.68
N ILE A 262 -19.88 -15.81 -8.45
CA ILE A 262 -19.71 -16.81 -7.38
C ILE A 262 -20.23 -18.17 -7.81
N LYS A 263 -19.41 -19.20 -7.61
CA LYS A 263 -19.65 -20.61 -7.96
C LYS A 263 -19.91 -21.45 -6.70
N ALA A 264 -20.38 -22.68 -6.90
CA ALA A 264 -20.51 -23.64 -5.82
C ALA A 264 -19.15 -23.92 -5.16
N GLY A 265 -19.07 -23.79 -3.84
CA GLY A 265 -17.84 -24.03 -3.06
C GLY A 265 -16.88 -22.84 -2.93
N ASP A 266 -17.17 -21.70 -3.56
CA ASP A 266 -16.38 -20.48 -3.37
C ASP A 266 -16.45 -19.95 -1.94
N VAL A 267 -15.34 -19.39 -1.47
CA VAL A 267 -15.23 -18.66 -0.20
C VAL A 267 -14.36 -17.45 -0.46
N ILE A 268 -14.82 -16.24 -0.10
CA ILE A 268 -14.10 -14.96 -0.39
C ILE A 268 -12.64 -15.04 0.10
N ALA A 269 -12.42 -15.58 1.31
CA ALA A 269 -11.09 -15.78 1.90
C ALA A 269 -10.12 -16.66 1.08
N ARG A 270 -10.62 -17.43 0.09
CA ARG A 270 -9.84 -18.27 -0.82
C ARG A 270 -9.75 -17.69 -2.24
N LEU A 271 -10.62 -16.74 -2.61
CA LEU A 271 -10.67 -16.17 -3.96
C LEU A 271 -9.35 -15.53 -4.42
N PRO A 272 -8.58 -14.77 -3.60
CA PRO A 272 -7.30 -14.24 -4.05
C PRO A 272 -6.33 -15.30 -4.55
N ARG A 273 -6.26 -16.45 -3.87
CA ARG A 273 -5.44 -17.59 -4.30
C ARG A 273 -6.03 -18.32 -5.51
N ALA A 274 -7.36 -18.45 -5.59
CA ALA A 274 -8.05 -19.14 -6.69
C ALA A 274 -8.22 -18.29 -7.97
N ARG A 275 -7.96 -16.98 -7.91
CA ARG A 275 -8.11 -16.01 -9.01
C ARG A 275 -6.82 -15.23 -9.31
N GLU A 276 -5.72 -15.59 -8.64
CA GLU A 276 -4.40 -14.97 -8.76
C GLU A 276 -4.46 -13.44 -8.55
N LEU A 277 -5.12 -13.03 -7.46
CA LEU A 277 -5.20 -11.64 -7.04
C LEU A 277 -4.05 -11.34 -6.06
N LEU A 278 -3.33 -10.25 -6.32
CA LEU A 278 -2.27 -9.74 -5.46
C LEU A 278 -2.83 -8.73 -4.46
N THR A 279 -3.88 -9.14 -3.73
CA THR A 279 -4.67 -8.37 -2.76
C THR A 279 -5.20 -9.28 -1.63
N ASP A 280 -5.51 -8.72 -0.46
CA ASP A 280 -6.21 -9.47 0.60
C ASP A 280 -7.69 -9.64 0.27
N TRP A 281 -8.30 -10.71 0.77
CA TRP A 281 -9.71 -11.01 0.54
C TRP A 281 -10.66 -9.97 1.15
N ARG A 282 -10.24 -9.26 2.20
CA ARG A 282 -11.02 -8.16 2.80
C ARG A 282 -11.18 -6.97 1.84
N LEU A 283 -10.28 -6.80 0.85
CA LEU A 283 -10.49 -5.82 -0.21
C LEU A 283 -11.72 -6.17 -1.05
N ILE A 284 -11.93 -7.46 -1.35
CA ILE A 284 -13.14 -7.93 -2.06
C ILE A 284 -14.38 -7.65 -1.20
N GLN A 285 -14.30 -7.97 0.09
CA GLN A 285 -15.39 -7.72 1.05
C GLN A 285 -15.77 -6.23 1.09
N ARG A 286 -14.79 -5.35 1.33
CA ARG A 286 -14.93 -3.89 1.42
C ARG A 286 -15.52 -3.28 0.15
N ILE A 287 -14.94 -3.59 -1.01
CA ILE A 287 -15.36 -3.00 -2.30
C ILE A 287 -16.76 -3.43 -2.72
N ASN A 288 -17.23 -4.61 -2.27
CA ASN A 288 -18.55 -5.13 -2.60
C ASN A 288 -19.61 -4.89 -1.51
N GLY A 289 -19.27 -4.24 -0.39
CA GLY A 289 -20.19 -3.98 0.72
C GLY A 289 -20.70 -5.24 1.43
N ILE A 290 -19.88 -6.31 1.48
CA ILE A 290 -20.24 -7.60 2.08
C ILE A 290 -19.97 -7.53 3.60
N SER A 291 -20.97 -7.72 4.45
CA SER A 291 -20.72 -7.80 5.91
C SER A 291 -20.07 -9.13 6.30
N ASP A 292 -19.41 -9.20 7.46
CA ASP A 292 -18.85 -10.46 7.97
C ASP A 292 -19.91 -11.56 8.09
N ALA A 293 -21.15 -11.18 8.46
CA ALA A 293 -22.27 -12.09 8.53
C ALA A 293 -22.68 -12.63 7.15
N ASP A 294 -22.46 -11.87 6.07
CA ASP A 294 -22.79 -12.26 4.69
C ASP A 294 -21.72 -13.13 4.02
N LEU A 295 -20.48 -13.17 4.55
CA LEU A 295 -19.40 -14.06 4.07
C LEU A 295 -19.81 -15.54 4.07
N SER A 296 -20.74 -15.91 4.94
CA SER A 296 -21.32 -17.27 5.05
C SER A 296 -22.58 -17.49 4.19
N ARG A 297 -23.16 -16.43 3.61
CA ARG A 297 -24.48 -16.41 2.94
C ARG A 297 -24.40 -15.96 1.47
N LEU A 298 -23.21 -16.03 0.88
CA LEU A 298 -22.93 -15.74 -0.53
C LEU A 298 -23.74 -16.67 -1.44
N LYS A 299 -24.35 -16.10 -2.49
CA LYS A 299 -25.24 -16.85 -3.38
C LYS A 299 -24.48 -17.32 -4.62
N ILE A 300 -24.69 -18.57 -5.05
CA ILE A 300 -24.23 -19.03 -6.36
C ILE A 300 -24.90 -18.14 -7.43
N GLY A 301 -24.13 -17.65 -8.40
CA GLY A 301 -24.58 -16.67 -9.39
C GLY A 301 -24.51 -15.21 -8.94
N GLN A 302 -24.16 -14.92 -7.67
CA GLN A 302 -23.90 -13.56 -7.20
C GLN A 302 -22.70 -12.97 -7.96
N LYS A 303 -22.85 -11.75 -8.48
CA LYS A 303 -21.76 -11.00 -9.09
C LYS A 303 -21.02 -10.20 -8.02
N VAL A 304 -19.69 -10.29 -8.04
CA VAL A 304 -18.79 -9.49 -7.20
C VAL A 304 -17.66 -8.92 -8.05
N LYS A 305 -17.22 -7.71 -7.74
CA LYS A 305 -16.02 -7.10 -8.31
C LYS A 305 -14.78 -7.69 -7.65
N LEU A 306 -13.81 -8.14 -8.45
CA LEU A 306 -12.45 -8.42 -8.00
C LEU A 306 -11.53 -7.30 -8.49
N VAL A 307 -10.64 -6.83 -7.62
CA VAL A 307 -9.61 -5.85 -7.98
C VAL A 307 -8.24 -6.55 -8.02
N ARG A 308 -7.54 -6.37 -9.13
CA ARG A 308 -6.21 -6.94 -9.41
C ARG A 308 -5.12 -5.94 -9.05
N GLY A 309 -4.11 -6.44 -8.36
CA GLY A 309 -2.83 -5.76 -8.13
C GLY A 309 -1.73 -6.23 -9.12
N PRO A 310 -0.45 -6.07 -8.77
CA PRO A 310 0.04 -5.64 -7.46
C PRO A 310 -0.16 -4.15 -7.22
N PHE A 311 -0.14 -3.79 -5.93
CA PHE A 311 -0.13 -2.40 -5.47
C PHE A 311 1.21 -2.06 -4.83
N HIS A 312 1.58 -0.79 -4.92
CA HIS A 312 2.85 -0.22 -4.47
C HIS A 312 2.60 1.08 -3.70
N ALA A 313 3.54 1.46 -2.83
CA ALA A 313 3.43 2.68 -2.04
C ALA A 313 4.63 3.61 -2.24
N VAL A 314 4.38 4.92 -2.29
CA VAL A 314 5.41 5.96 -2.31
C VAL A 314 5.20 6.89 -1.12
N VAL A 315 6.13 6.86 -0.17
CA VAL A 315 6.15 7.73 1.00
C VAL A 315 7.00 8.96 0.69
N THR A 316 6.39 10.13 0.72
CA THR A 316 7.04 11.44 0.50
C THR A 316 7.15 12.12 1.85
N LYS A 317 8.36 12.27 2.38
CA LYS A 317 8.58 12.64 3.79
C LYS A 317 8.23 14.10 4.07
N SER A 318 8.70 15.00 3.22
CA SER A 318 8.38 16.43 3.18
C SER A 318 6.87 16.73 3.17
N ASP A 319 6.09 15.89 2.50
CA ASP A 319 4.63 16.02 2.35
C ASP A 319 3.82 15.30 3.45
N TYR A 320 4.48 14.54 4.34
CA TYR A 320 3.84 13.60 5.29
C TYR A 320 2.79 12.69 4.62
N ARG A 321 3.12 12.15 3.44
CA ARG A 321 2.15 11.53 2.54
C ARG A 321 2.59 10.14 2.08
N LEU A 322 1.65 9.19 2.05
CA LEU A 322 1.77 7.92 1.34
C LEU A 322 0.79 7.92 0.16
N ASP A 323 1.32 7.82 -1.06
CA ASP A 323 0.54 7.64 -2.29
C ASP A 323 0.57 6.14 -2.68
N LEU A 324 -0.59 5.51 -2.87
CA LEU A 324 -0.73 4.16 -3.41
C LEU A 324 -0.83 4.17 -4.94
N PHE A 325 -0.22 3.17 -5.56
CA PHE A 325 -0.18 2.96 -7.01
C PHE A 325 -0.47 1.50 -7.37
N ALA A 326 -0.85 1.23 -8.62
CA ALA A 326 -1.01 -0.10 -9.20
C ALA A 326 -0.25 -0.22 -10.53
N GLY A 327 0.40 -1.35 -10.78
CA GLY A 327 1.17 -1.59 -12.02
C GLY A 327 2.18 -2.72 -11.84
N SER A 328 3.05 -2.94 -12.83
CA SER A 328 4.18 -3.88 -12.67
C SER A 328 5.25 -3.25 -11.76
N PRO A 329 5.87 -3.98 -10.82
CA PRO A 329 6.96 -3.44 -9.98
C PRO A 329 8.17 -2.96 -10.81
N ASP A 330 8.31 -3.48 -12.03
CA ASP A 330 9.42 -3.23 -12.95
C ASP A 330 9.13 -2.09 -13.97
N GLU A 331 7.88 -1.64 -14.09
CA GLU A 331 7.44 -0.60 -15.04
C GLU A 331 6.81 0.58 -14.29
N ARG A 332 7.60 1.32 -13.50
CA ARG A 332 7.07 2.34 -12.56
C ARG A 332 6.44 3.53 -13.27
N GLU A 333 6.88 3.80 -14.48
CA GLU A 333 6.42 4.87 -15.36
C GLU A 333 5.01 4.59 -15.90
N SER A 334 4.54 3.33 -15.83
CA SER A 334 3.17 2.91 -16.21
C SER A 334 2.19 2.91 -15.04
N TRP A 335 2.65 3.15 -13.81
CA TRP A 335 1.84 3.06 -12.59
C TRP A 335 0.60 3.97 -12.62
N LEU A 336 -0.53 3.40 -12.23
CA LEU A 336 -1.79 4.11 -12.03
C LEU A 336 -1.88 4.52 -10.56
N TYR A 337 -2.03 5.81 -10.29
CA TYR A 337 -2.31 6.26 -8.92
C TYR A 337 -3.68 5.74 -8.47
N ILE A 338 -3.80 5.42 -7.18
CA ILE A 338 -4.97 4.80 -6.57
C ILE A 338 -5.59 5.69 -5.49
N ARG A 339 -4.85 6.01 -4.42
CA ARG A 339 -5.31 6.81 -3.27
C ARG A 339 -4.12 7.40 -2.52
N SER A 340 -4.33 8.51 -1.82
CA SER A 340 -3.33 9.16 -0.97
C SER A 340 -3.79 9.18 0.49
N PHE A 341 -2.81 9.14 1.40
CA PHE A 341 -3.01 9.13 2.85
C PHE A 341 -2.02 10.05 3.54
N ARG A 342 -2.44 10.68 4.66
CA ARG A 342 -1.52 11.40 5.56
C ARG A 342 -0.86 10.38 6.50
N VAL A 343 0.43 10.55 6.79
CA VAL A 343 1.20 9.61 7.62
C VAL A 343 2.03 10.32 8.69
N GLY A 344 2.25 9.65 9.83
CA GLY A 344 3.29 10.00 10.79
C GLY A 344 4.61 9.33 10.41
N LEU A 345 5.73 9.98 10.75
CA LEU A 345 7.08 9.59 10.35
C LEU A 345 8.01 9.52 11.57
N GLY A 346 9.22 9.02 11.37
CA GLY A 346 10.27 8.96 12.39
C GLY A 346 10.73 10.35 12.85
N ALA A 347 10.92 10.50 14.16
CA ALA A 347 11.62 11.63 14.77
C ALA A 347 13.01 11.82 14.14
N GLU A 348 13.52 13.05 14.15
CA GLU A 348 14.86 13.40 13.64
C GLU A 348 15.11 12.92 12.20
N ASN A 349 14.10 13.05 11.33
CA ASN A 349 14.12 12.57 9.93
C ASN A 349 14.30 11.04 9.79
N GLY A 350 14.11 10.28 10.87
CA GLY A 350 14.54 8.89 11.05
C GLY A 350 13.78 7.80 10.29
N THR A 351 12.76 8.13 9.49
CA THR A 351 12.23 7.16 8.50
C THR A 351 13.23 7.01 7.36
N PRO A 352 13.82 5.83 7.12
CA PRO A 352 14.90 5.69 6.15
C PRO A 352 14.42 5.92 4.71
N VAL A 353 15.13 6.78 3.97
CA VAL A 353 14.94 6.96 2.52
C VAL A 353 15.50 5.74 1.79
N GLY A 354 14.78 5.22 0.80
CA GLY A 354 15.19 3.99 0.14
C GLY A 354 14.09 3.23 -0.61
N THR A 355 14.49 2.16 -1.29
CA THR A 355 13.56 1.20 -1.90
C THR A 355 13.46 -0.03 -1.00
N PHE A 356 12.24 -0.44 -0.69
CA PHE A 356 11.93 -1.55 0.21
C PHE A 356 10.94 -2.52 -0.46
N VAL A 357 10.89 -3.76 0.02
CA VAL A 357 9.86 -4.74 -0.38
C VAL A 357 9.15 -5.25 0.88
N VAL A 358 7.82 -5.30 0.85
CA VAL A 358 7.01 -5.86 1.95
C VAL A 358 7.39 -7.32 2.19
N ARG A 359 7.64 -7.70 3.45
CA ARG A 359 8.10 -9.05 3.82
C ARG A 359 7.12 -9.82 4.70
N ASN A 360 6.47 -9.14 5.63
CA ASN A 360 5.49 -9.75 6.53
C ASN A 360 4.36 -8.77 6.81
N ARG A 361 3.13 -9.25 6.80
CA ARG A 361 1.94 -8.50 7.20
C ARG A 361 1.27 -9.21 8.37
N GLN A 362 0.77 -8.46 9.34
CA GLN A 362 0.09 -9.00 10.52
C GLN A 362 -1.15 -8.16 10.87
N ILE A 363 -2.17 -8.86 11.36
CA ILE A 363 -3.42 -8.31 11.91
C ILE A 363 -3.35 -8.48 13.43
N ASN A 364 -3.67 -7.43 14.17
CA ASN A 364 -3.56 -7.35 15.64
C ASN A 364 -2.25 -7.97 16.19
N PRO A 365 -1.09 -7.46 15.74
CA PRO A 365 0.21 -8.01 16.13
C PRO A 365 0.58 -7.68 17.58
N PRO A 366 1.00 -8.66 18.41
CA PRO A 366 1.75 -8.34 19.61
C PRO A 366 3.06 -7.64 19.23
N TRP A 367 3.52 -6.72 20.08
CA TRP A 367 4.70 -5.91 19.81
C TRP A 367 5.70 -5.95 20.96
N THR A 368 6.96 -5.68 20.65
CA THR A 368 8.02 -5.50 21.63
C THR A 368 8.81 -4.26 21.26
N ASN A 369 8.92 -3.32 22.18
CA ASN A 369 9.59 -2.06 21.98
C ASN A 369 11.11 -2.31 21.78
N PRO A 370 11.69 -2.00 20.60
CA PRO A 370 13.09 -2.31 20.31
C PRO A 370 14.08 -1.45 21.11
N ARG A 371 13.63 -0.40 21.80
CA ARG A 371 14.47 0.47 22.65
C ARG A 371 14.39 0.09 24.14
N THR A 372 13.22 -0.33 24.64
CA THR A 372 13.01 -0.60 26.09
C THR A 372 12.85 -2.08 26.44
N GLY A 373 12.56 -2.95 25.46
CA GLY A 373 12.23 -4.36 25.69
C GLY A 373 10.82 -4.61 26.25
N GLU A 374 10.05 -3.55 26.47
CA GLU A 374 8.64 -3.58 26.90
C GLU A 374 7.77 -4.34 25.88
N LYS A 375 6.77 -5.09 26.36
CA LYS A 375 5.97 -6.01 25.55
C LYS A 375 4.49 -5.67 25.67
N PHE A 376 3.84 -5.64 24.52
CA PHE A 376 2.41 -5.37 24.37
C PHE A 376 1.77 -6.58 23.68
N ALA A 377 0.62 -7.01 24.18
CA ALA A 377 -0.09 -8.14 23.60
C ALA A 377 -0.81 -7.75 22.30
N ALA A 378 -1.38 -8.74 21.62
CA ALA A 378 -2.57 -8.49 20.80
C ALA A 378 -3.70 -8.00 21.72
N ASP A 379 -4.60 -7.17 21.21
CA ASP A 379 -5.72 -6.54 21.96
C ASP A 379 -5.29 -5.62 23.13
N ASP A 380 -3.99 -5.36 23.32
CA ASP A 380 -3.50 -4.42 24.34
C ASP A 380 -3.76 -2.96 23.90
N PRO A 381 -4.61 -2.18 24.62
CA PRO A 381 -4.95 -0.83 24.21
C PRO A 381 -3.78 0.17 24.31
N LYS A 382 -2.63 -0.24 24.86
CA LYS A 382 -1.38 0.55 24.87
C LYS A 382 -0.44 0.18 23.73
N ASN A 383 -0.74 -0.82 22.90
CA ASN A 383 0.12 -1.27 21.82
C ASN A 383 0.27 -0.18 20.73
N PRO A 384 1.44 0.49 20.62
CA PRO A 384 1.55 1.72 19.83
C PRO A 384 1.67 1.49 18.33
N ILE A 385 1.70 0.23 17.87
CA ILE A 385 1.60 -0.10 16.44
C ILE A 385 0.16 -0.40 15.98
N GLY A 386 -0.78 -0.48 16.91
CA GLY A 386 -2.20 -0.65 16.62
C GLY A 386 -2.53 -1.90 15.79
N GLU A 387 -3.63 -1.81 15.06
CA GLU A 387 -4.34 -2.98 14.54
C GLU A 387 -3.66 -3.72 13.37
N ARG A 388 -2.70 -3.09 12.67
CA ARG A 388 -2.09 -3.66 11.45
C ARG A 388 -0.60 -3.36 11.41
N TRP A 389 0.19 -4.33 10.94
CA TRP A 389 1.61 -4.17 10.64
C TRP A 389 1.94 -4.64 9.23
N ILE A 390 2.77 -3.88 8.52
CA ILE A 390 3.28 -4.16 7.18
C ILE A 390 4.80 -3.93 7.21
N GLY A 391 5.55 -4.96 7.59
CA GLY A 391 7.01 -4.89 7.70
C GLY A 391 7.69 -5.05 6.35
N TRP A 392 8.81 -4.35 6.17
CA TRP A 392 9.57 -4.36 4.93
C TRP A 392 11.08 -4.55 5.15
N GLU A 393 11.77 -4.89 4.08
CA GLU A 393 13.24 -4.92 4.03
C GLU A 393 13.74 -4.08 2.85
N GLY A 394 14.83 -3.35 3.07
CA GLY A 394 15.48 -2.55 2.03
C GLY A 394 16.19 -3.42 0.99
N VAL A 395 16.21 -2.95 -0.26
CA VAL A 395 16.80 -3.64 -1.41
C VAL A 395 17.74 -2.72 -2.19
N GLY A 396 18.65 -3.29 -2.98
CA GLY A 396 19.66 -2.51 -3.73
C GLY A 396 20.52 -1.65 -2.78
N PRO A 397 20.68 -0.34 -3.04
CA PRO A 397 21.39 0.58 -2.14
C PRO A 397 20.81 0.66 -0.71
N SER A 398 19.57 0.22 -0.50
CA SER A 398 18.91 0.18 0.81
C SER A 398 19.07 -1.16 1.54
N ALA A 399 19.82 -2.11 0.97
CA ALA A 399 20.03 -3.43 1.57
C ALA A 399 20.65 -3.33 2.98
N GLY A 400 20.14 -4.15 3.90
CA GLY A 400 20.53 -4.11 5.31
C GLY A 400 19.57 -3.31 6.21
N LEU A 401 18.80 -2.39 5.65
CA LEU A 401 17.74 -1.69 6.41
C LEU A 401 16.56 -2.64 6.68
N ARG A 402 16.33 -2.95 7.96
CA ARG A 402 15.28 -3.88 8.45
C ARG A 402 14.68 -3.35 9.76
N GLY A 403 13.57 -3.94 10.20
CA GLY A 403 12.87 -3.56 11.44
C GLY A 403 11.92 -2.35 11.28
N PHE A 404 11.73 -1.88 10.04
CA PHE A 404 10.83 -0.79 9.69
C PHE A 404 9.58 -1.32 8.95
N GLY A 405 8.51 -0.53 8.94
CA GLY A 405 7.27 -0.86 8.26
C GLY A 405 6.23 0.26 8.32
N ILE A 406 5.03 -0.06 7.81
CA ILE A 406 3.80 0.73 8.00
C ILE A 406 2.98 0.10 9.12
N HIS A 407 2.38 0.90 10.01
CA HIS A 407 1.48 0.41 11.03
C HIS A 407 0.39 1.41 11.44
N GLY A 408 -0.59 0.96 12.23
CA GLY A 408 -1.65 1.79 12.82
C GLY A 408 -1.12 2.74 13.90
N THR A 409 -1.99 3.44 14.62
CA THR A 409 -1.54 4.28 15.76
C THR A 409 -2.66 4.57 16.75
N ILE A 410 -2.40 4.27 18.03
CA ILE A 410 -3.23 4.75 19.16
C ILE A 410 -3.01 6.24 19.46
N GLU A 411 -2.11 6.90 18.72
CA GLU A 411 -1.81 8.34 18.79
C GLU A 411 -2.18 9.03 17.45
N PRO A 412 -3.47 9.27 17.13
CA PRO A 412 -3.88 9.89 15.86
C PRO A 412 -3.26 11.27 15.60
N SER A 413 -2.96 12.02 16.66
CA SER A 413 -2.29 13.32 16.61
C SER A 413 -0.87 13.29 16.04
N SER A 414 -0.23 12.12 16.01
CA SER A 414 1.10 11.92 15.42
C SER A 414 1.10 11.77 13.90
N VAL A 415 -0.09 11.61 13.29
CA VAL A 415 -0.24 11.56 11.83
C VAL A 415 -0.01 12.97 11.25
N GLY A 416 1.01 13.09 10.41
CA GLY A 416 1.51 14.39 9.93
C GLY A 416 2.63 14.99 10.78
N ARG A 417 3.31 14.20 11.62
CA ARG A 417 4.43 14.62 12.47
C ARG A 417 5.61 13.64 12.42
N GLN A 418 6.77 14.08 12.90
CA GLN A 418 7.99 13.26 13.07
C GLN A 418 8.12 12.84 14.54
N GLU A 419 7.37 11.81 14.95
CA GLU A 419 7.25 11.37 16.35
C GLU A 419 7.49 9.85 16.52
N SER A 420 7.59 9.07 15.43
CA SER A 420 7.80 7.62 15.51
C SER A 420 9.29 7.25 15.70
N MET A 421 9.57 5.96 15.91
CA MET A 421 10.94 5.42 15.94
C MET A 421 11.52 5.11 14.55
N GLY A 422 10.90 5.61 13.47
CA GLY A 422 11.34 5.43 12.08
C GLY A 422 10.29 4.78 11.17
N CYS A 423 9.34 4.04 11.73
CA CYS A 423 8.21 3.46 11.00
C CYS A 423 7.21 4.52 10.51
N VAL A 424 6.39 4.15 9.53
CA VAL A 424 5.32 5.00 8.99
C VAL A 424 4.03 4.70 9.75
N ARG A 425 3.54 5.69 10.52
CA ARG A 425 2.28 5.62 11.27
C ARG A 425 1.10 6.06 10.41
N MET A 426 -0.02 5.38 10.53
CA MET A 426 -1.26 5.67 9.80
C MET A 426 -2.48 5.49 10.70
N LEU A 427 -3.61 6.09 10.36
CA LEU A 427 -4.88 5.83 11.04
C LEU A 427 -5.36 4.41 10.76
N ASP A 428 -6.13 3.82 11.68
CA ASP A 428 -6.43 2.38 11.64
C ASP A 428 -7.24 1.94 10.40
N GLU A 429 -8.19 2.77 9.93
CA GLU A 429 -8.90 2.50 8.67
C GLU A 429 -8.00 2.59 7.44
N ASP A 430 -7.09 3.57 7.42
CA ASP A 430 -6.18 3.81 6.30
C ASP A 430 -5.12 2.69 6.21
N VAL A 431 -4.54 2.27 7.35
CA VAL A 431 -3.60 1.13 7.36
C VAL A 431 -4.30 -0.19 7.07
N ALA A 432 -5.58 -0.37 7.45
CA ALA A 432 -6.35 -1.54 7.05
C ALA A 432 -6.50 -1.59 5.52
N LEU A 433 -6.79 -0.46 4.87
CA LEU A 433 -6.85 -0.41 3.41
C LEU A 433 -5.47 -0.63 2.75
N VAL A 434 -4.40 -0.05 3.29
CA VAL A 434 -3.03 -0.29 2.78
C VAL A 434 -2.61 -1.76 2.97
N TYR A 435 -2.94 -2.38 4.10
CA TYR A 435 -2.73 -3.81 4.36
C TYR A 435 -3.45 -4.67 3.32
N GLU A 436 -4.69 -4.32 2.99
CA GLU A 436 -5.54 -5.04 2.05
C GLU A 436 -5.03 -5.00 0.60
N MET A 437 -4.26 -3.97 0.25
CA MET A 437 -3.77 -3.75 -1.12
C MET A 437 -2.31 -4.19 -1.30
N LEU A 438 -1.42 -3.97 -0.33
CA LEU A 438 -0.01 -4.36 -0.44
C LEU A 438 0.18 -5.86 -0.17
N THR A 439 0.88 -6.57 -1.06
CA THR A 439 1.14 -8.01 -1.02
C THR A 439 2.61 -8.31 -0.73
N GLU A 440 2.87 -9.27 0.16
CA GLU A 440 4.22 -9.70 0.54
C GLU A 440 5.05 -10.17 -0.67
N ARG A 441 6.35 -9.86 -0.64
CA ARG A 441 7.38 -10.19 -1.63
C ARG A 441 7.19 -9.57 -3.02
N VAL A 442 6.02 -8.98 -3.31
CA VAL A 442 5.71 -8.32 -4.59
C VAL A 442 5.62 -6.80 -4.41
N SER A 443 4.98 -6.31 -3.35
CA SER A 443 4.81 -4.88 -3.14
C SER A 443 6.12 -4.19 -2.75
N VAL A 444 6.65 -3.43 -3.71
CA VAL A 444 7.63 -2.36 -3.48
C VAL A 444 7.01 -1.24 -2.64
N VAL A 445 7.79 -0.70 -1.70
CA VAL A 445 7.57 0.63 -1.09
C VAL A 445 8.80 1.50 -1.38
N GLN A 446 8.58 2.69 -1.91
CA GLN A 446 9.62 3.70 -2.06
C GLN A 446 9.45 4.78 -1.00
N VAL A 447 10.47 5.01 -0.17
CA VAL A 447 10.56 6.22 0.64
C VAL A 447 11.45 7.22 -0.09
N ARG A 448 10.97 8.46 -0.23
CA ARG A 448 11.72 9.60 -0.79
C ARG A 448 11.69 10.79 0.20
N PRO A 449 12.55 11.81 0.03
CA PRO A 449 12.51 13.03 0.81
C PRO A 449 11.14 13.74 0.82
#